data_AF-A0A8J3M2F6-F1
#
_entry.id   AF-A0A8J3M2F6-F1
#
_cell.length_a   1.000
_cell.length_b   1.000
_cell.length_c   1.000
_cell.angle_alpha   90.00
_cell.angle_beta   90.00
_cell.angle_gamma   90.00
#
_symmetry.space_group_name_H-M   'P 1'
#
loop_
_entity.id
_entity.type
_entity.pdbx_description
1 polymer ?
#
loop_
_entity_poly.entity_id
_entity_poly.type
_entity_poly.pdbx_seq_one_letter_code
_entity_poly.pdbx_strand_id
1 'polypeptide(L)'
;MVSLHQPATERRSTVRWISPEPGVWVATRRGEHAGTVERRNGSYHATNGRGRELGSFDDLDSALNVVDGTESSSRVTRPRGVVMVALWVIIGGSALGALLLGVALFRG
;
A
#
# COMPACT_ATOMS: atom_id res chain seq x y z
N MET A 1 29.68 19.98 -33.85
CA MET A 1 28.47 20.21 -33.03
C MET A 1 28.13 18.89 -32.36
N VAL A 2 28.69 18.64 -31.17
CA VAL A 2 28.55 17.34 -30.48
C VAL A 2 27.33 17.43 -29.58
N SER A 3 26.23 16.78 -29.98
CA SER A 3 25.08 16.56 -29.10
C SER A 3 25.49 15.55 -28.04
N LEU A 4 25.85 16.05 -26.84
CA LEU A 4 25.98 15.20 -25.67
C LEU A 4 24.58 14.63 -25.38
N HIS A 5 24.39 13.34 -25.67
CA HIS A 5 23.37 12.55 -25.01
C HIS A 5 23.67 12.66 -23.52
N GLN A 6 23.01 13.60 -22.83
CA GLN A 6 22.90 13.50 -21.38
C GLN A 6 22.30 12.11 -21.15
N PRO A 7 23.00 11.18 -20.48
CA PRO A 7 22.32 9.99 -20.01
C PRO A 7 21.16 10.55 -19.21
N ALA A 8 19.93 10.27 -19.63
CA ALA A 8 18.76 10.66 -18.89
C ALA A 8 19.05 10.19 -17.47
N THR A 9 19.41 11.14 -16.60
CA THR A 9 19.53 10.89 -15.19
C THR A 9 18.09 10.70 -14.82
N GLU A 10 17.66 9.47 -15.04
CA GLU A 10 16.39 8.91 -14.66
C GLU A 10 16.18 9.47 -13.27
N ARG A 11 15.32 10.50 -13.18
CA ARG A 11 15.00 11.12 -11.91
C ARG A 11 14.20 10.05 -11.19
N ARG A 12 14.90 9.07 -10.62
CA ARG A 12 14.40 8.09 -9.67
C ARG A 12 13.77 8.94 -8.60
N SER A 13 12.45 9.07 -8.71
CA SER A 13 11.71 9.95 -7.84
C SER A 13 11.79 9.34 -6.46
N THR A 14 12.53 10.01 -5.59
CA THR A 14 12.69 9.62 -4.19
C THR A 14 11.30 9.41 -3.58
N VAL A 15 11.11 8.24 -2.97
CA VAL A 15 9.93 7.97 -2.16
C VAL A 15 10.14 8.64 -0.81
N ARG A 16 9.12 9.38 -0.36
CA ARG A 16 9.05 9.95 0.97
C ARG A 16 8.11 9.11 1.81
N TRP A 17 8.59 8.72 2.98
CA TRP A 17 7.81 7.95 3.95
C TRP A 17 7.33 8.83 5.10
N ILE A 18 6.11 8.60 5.55
CA ILE A 18 5.57 9.14 6.81
C ILE A 18 4.92 8.00 7.60
N SER A 19 4.87 8.12 8.91
CA SER A 19 4.12 7.20 9.78
C SER A 19 3.00 8.00 10.47
N PRO A 20 1.77 7.99 9.91
CA PRO A 20 0.67 8.76 10.48
C PRO A 20 0.17 8.15 11.80
N GLU A 21 0.32 6.84 11.96
CA GLU A 21 -0.11 6.08 13.14
C GLU A 21 0.93 4.98 13.44
N PRO A 22 1.05 4.54 14.71
CA PRO A 22 1.94 3.44 15.07
C PRO A 22 1.64 2.17 14.26
N GLY A 23 2.66 1.64 13.59
CA GLY A 23 2.51 0.45 12.77
C GLY A 23 1.98 0.71 11.35
N VAL A 24 1.79 1.96 10.94
CA VAL A 24 1.41 2.33 9.57
C VAL A 24 2.48 3.23 8.98
N TRP A 25 2.89 2.96 7.75
CA TRP A 25 3.82 3.77 6.96
C TRP A 25 3.22 4.04 5.58
N VAL A 26 3.21 5.30 5.16
CA VAL A 26 2.65 5.74 3.89
C VAL A 26 3.76 6.31 3.02
N ALA A 27 3.93 5.73 1.84
CA ALA A 27 4.84 6.18 0.81
C ALA A 27 4.17 7.24 -0.07
N THR A 28 4.91 8.32 -0.32
CA THR A 28 4.54 9.38 -1.26
C THR A 28 5.67 9.53 -2.28
N ARG A 29 5.35 9.49 -3.58
CA ARG A 29 6.29 9.68 -4.69
C ARG A 29 5.77 10.80 -5.57
N ARG A 30 6.57 11.86 -5.76
CA ARG A 30 6.17 13.06 -6.53
C ARG A 30 4.84 13.69 -6.07
N GLY A 31 4.56 13.64 -4.76
CA GLY A 31 3.30 14.15 -4.19
C GLY A 31 2.11 13.20 -4.33
N GLU A 32 2.27 12.06 -5.01
CA GLU A 32 1.22 11.05 -5.14
C GLU A 32 1.44 9.90 -4.16
N HIS A 33 0.35 9.26 -3.74
CA HIS A 33 0.41 8.06 -2.92
C HIS A 33 1.05 6.90 -3.70
N ALA A 34 2.14 6.35 -3.18
CA ALA A 34 2.92 5.30 -3.84
C ALA A 34 2.71 3.91 -3.23
N GLY A 35 2.24 3.85 -1.97
CA GLY A 35 1.93 2.61 -1.28
C GLY A 35 1.89 2.77 0.23
N THR A 36 1.56 1.68 0.91
CA THR A 36 1.44 1.63 2.37
C THR A 36 2.10 0.36 2.87
N VAL A 37 2.79 0.44 4.01
CA VAL A 37 3.18 -0.70 4.82
C VAL A 37 2.40 -0.65 6.12
N GLU A 38 1.83 -1.77 6.54
CA GLU A 38 1.11 -1.88 7.80
C GLU A 38 1.60 -3.10 8.59
N ARG A 39 1.88 -2.90 9.87
CA ARG A 39 2.24 -3.97 10.79
C ARG A 39 0.97 -4.66 11.28
N ARG A 40 0.82 -5.95 10.97
CA ARG A 40 -0.30 -6.79 11.41
C ARG A 40 0.22 -8.13 11.90
N ASN A 41 -0.23 -8.56 13.07
CA ASN A 41 0.13 -9.86 13.66
C ASN A 41 1.64 -10.14 13.74
N GLY A 42 2.45 -9.09 13.92
CA GLY A 42 3.91 -9.21 14.01
C GLY A 42 4.66 -9.14 12.69
N SER A 43 3.99 -9.23 11.54
CA SER A 43 4.55 -9.06 10.20
C SER A 43 4.19 -7.70 9.60
N TYR A 44 4.87 -7.33 8.52
CA TYR A 44 4.69 -6.09 7.77
C TYR A 44 4.07 -6.40 6.42
N HIS A 45 2.88 -5.88 6.17
CA HIS A 45 2.16 -6.06 4.90
C HIS A 45 2.34 -4.83 4.03
N ALA A 46 2.87 -5.02 2.83
CA ALA A 46 3.07 -3.95 1.87
C ALA A 46 1.96 -3.93 0.82
N THR A 47 1.52 -2.73 0.45
CA THR A 47 0.55 -2.48 -0.62
C THR A 47 1.08 -1.37 -1.52
N ASN A 48 0.75 -1.43 -2.81
CA ASN A 48 1.08 -0.34 -3.73
C ASN A 48 0.06 0.81 -3.63
N GLY A 49 0.30 1.91 -4.34
CA GLY A 49 -0.57 3.09 -4.33
C GLY A 49 -2.00 2.88 -4.86
N ARG A 50 -2.34 1.65 -5.29
CA ARG A 50 -3.70 1.24 -5.69
C ARG A 50 -4.34 0.25 -4.70
N GLY A 51 -3.68 -0.02 -3.58
CA GLY A 51 -4.12 -1.00 -2.58
C GLY A 51 -3.90 -2.46 -2.98
N ARG A 52 -3.14 -2.75 -4.05
CA ARG A 52 -2.75 -4.13 -4.37
C ARG A 52 -1.66 -4.56 -3.42
N GLU A 53 -1.85 -5.69 -2.75
CA GLU A 53 -0.83 -6.31 -1.91
C GLU A 53 0.42 -6.66 -2.72
N LEU A 54 1.58 -6.35 -2.15
CA LEU A 54 2.90 -6.65 -2.67
C LEU A 54 3.55 -7.81 -1.91
N GLY A 55 3.07 -8.10 -0.70
CA GLY A 55 3.48 -9.24 0.13
C GLY A 55 3.42 -8.94 1.62
N SER A 56 3.78 -9.96 2.39
CA SER A 56 4.04 -9.87 3.84
C SER A 56 5.52 -10.14 4.10
N PHE A 57 6.10 -9.41 5.04
CA PHE A 57 7.52 -9.42 5.37
C PHE A 57 7.69 -9.52 6.88
N ASP A 58 8.76 -10.17 7.32
CA ASP A 58 9.04 -10.30 8.76
C ASP A 58 9.71 -9.03 9.33
N ASP A 59 10.25 -8.20 8.45
CA ASP A 59 10.92 -6.96 8.79
C ASP A 59 10.40 -5.76 7.98
N LEU A 60 10.48 -4.58 8.60
CA LEU A 60 9.97 -3.34 8.01
C LEU A 60 10.78 -2.93 6.78
N ASP A 61 12.09 -3.12 6.80
CA ASP A 61 12.99 -2.65 5.75
C ASP A 61 12.70 -3.34 4.40
N SER A 62 12.53 -4.66 4.43
CA SER A 62 12.09 -5.45 3.28
C SER A 62 10.75 -4.96 2.71
N ALA A 63 9.78 -4.66 3.58
CA ALA A 63 8.47 -4.17 3.17
C ALA A 63 8.56 -2.78 2.50
N LEU A 64 9.34 -1.86 3.08
CA LEU A 64 9.56 -0.53 2.53
C LEU A 64 10.28 -0.60 1.18
N ASN A 65 11.33 -1.42 1.09
CA ASN A 65 12.12 -1.59 -0.13
C ASN A 65 11.27 -2.14 -1.30
N VAL A 66 10.33 -3.04 -1.04
CA VAL A 66 9.40 -3.55 -2.06
C VAL A 66 8.47 -2.46 -2.58
N VAL A 67 7.99 -1.55 -1.72
CA VAL A 67 7.19 -0.40 -2.15
C VAL A 67 8.06 0.60 -2.92
N ASP A 68 9.30 0.81 -2.50
CA ASP A 68 10.25 1.68 -3.21
C ASP A 68 10.61 1.15 -4.61
N GLY A 69 10.73 -0.16 -4.77
CA GLY A 69 10.95 -0.80 -6.06
C GLY A 69 9.70 -0.85 -6.95
N THR A 70 8.50 -0.68 -6.37
CA THR A 70 7.25 -0.67 -7.12
C THR A 70 7.06 0.68 -7.79
N GLU A 71 7.40 0.75 -9.07
CA GLU A 71 6.99 1.81 -9.97
C GLU A 71 5.47 2.00 -9.84
N SER A 72 4.98 3.25 -9.64
CA SER A 72 3.56 3.61 -9.70
C SER A 72 3.03 3.16 -11.05
N SER A 73 2.58 1.91 -11.14
CA SER A 73 2.25 1.28 -12.40
C SER A 73 0.90 1.80 -12.82
N SER A 74 0.94 2.97 -13.47
CA SER A 74 -0.16 3.57 -14.22
C SER A 74 -0.55 2.73 -15.42
N ARG A 75 0.15 1.61 -15.68
CA ARG A 75 -0.15 0.68 -16.76
C ARG A 75 -1.46 -0.06 -16.42
N VAL A 76 -2.51 0.36 -17.10
CA VAL A 76 -3.79 -0.35 -17.18
C VAL A 76 -3.49 -1.75 -17.71
N THR A 77 -3.54 -2.75 -16.84
CA THR A 77 -3.63 -4.15 -17.24
C THR A 77 -4.70 -4.77 -16.36
N ARG A 78 -5.96 -4.71 -16.84
CA ARG A 78 -7.05 -5.56 -16.36
C ARG A 78 -6.83 -6.99 -16.92
N PRO A 79 -7.59 -8.00 -16.44
CA PRO A 79 -7.49 -8.61 -15.13
C PRO A 79 -7.18 -10.10 -15.30
N ARG A 80 -6.36 -10.73 -14.44
CA ARG A 80 -6.32 -12.19 -14.35
C ARG A 80 -6.29 -12.58 -12.89
N GLY A 81 -7.26 -13.42 -12.53
CA GLY A 81 -7.70 -13.65 -11.17
C GLY A 81 -6.59 -14.10 -10.23
N VAL A 82 -6.68 -13.62 -8.99
CA VAL A 82 -6.19 -14.37 -7.84
C VAL A 82 -7.36 -14.42 -6.86
N VAL A 83 -7.77 -15.65 -6.61
CA VAL A 83 -8.88 -16.10 -5.79
C VAL A 83 -8.47 -16.05 -4.32
N MET A 84 -9.34 -15.51 -3.45
CA MET A 84 -9.54 -15.78 -1.99
C MET A 84 -8.31 -15.80 -1.04
N VAL A 85 -8.38 -15.33 0.21
CA VAL A 85 -9.24 -15.82 1.30
C VAL A 85 -9.41 -14.71 2.36
N ALA A 86 -10.65 -14.51 2.80
CA ALA A 86 -11.01 -13.70 3.95
C ALA A 86 -10.59 -14.37 5.27
N LEU A 87 -10.06 -13.60 6.25
CA LEU A 87 -9.96 -14.09 7.63
C LEU A 87 -10.09 -12.97 8.68
N TRP A 88 -11.34 -12.83 9.15
CA TRP A 88 -11.83 -12.46 10.49
C TRP A 88 -11.26 -11.25 11.25
N VAL A 89 -12.00 -10.15 11.21
CA VAL A 89 -12.16 -9.23 12.35
C VAL A 89 -12.97 -9.96 13.42
N ILE A 90 -12.31 -10.63 14.35
CA ILE A 90 -12.95 -11.14 15.57
C ILE A 90 -12.07 -10.77 16.77
N ILE A 91 -12.61 -9.83 17.56
CA ILE A 91 -12.26 -9.45 18.95
C ILE A 91 -11.03 -8.56 19.11
N GLY A 92 -11.31 -7.25 19.13
CA GLY A 92 -10.40 -6.24 19.68
C GLY A 92 -11.01 -4.84 19.70
N GLY A 93 -12.32 -4.72 19.89
CA GLY A 93 -13.00 -3.43 19.71
C GLY A 93 -14.39 -3.35 20.32
N SER A 94 -14.63 -4.02 21.45
CA SER A 94 -15.81 -3.69 22.26
C SER A 94 -15.52 -2.41 23.06
N ALA A 95 -15.74 -1.24 22.43
CA ALA A 95 -16.09 -0.02 23.18
C ALA A 95 -16.56 1.19 22.33
N LEU A 96 -16.45 1.22 21.00
CA LEU A 96 -17.00 2.33 20.19
C LEU A 96 -17.66 1.80 18.90
N GLY A 97 -18.85 1.22 19.06
CA GLY A 97 -19.79 1.04 17.97
C GLY A 97 -20.58 2.34 17.73
N ALA A 98 -21.02 2.52 16.48
CA ALA A 98 -21.69 3.68 15.87
C ALA A 98 -20.71 4.79 15.44
N LEU A 99 -20.49 5.06 14.17
CA LEU A 99 -21.45 5.32 13.09
C LEU A 99 -20.57 5.36 11.81
N LEU A 100 -20.71 4.51 10.80
CA LEU A 100 -21.57 4.73 9.64
C LEU A 100 -21.21 3.67 8.58
N LEU A 101 -22.09 2.70 8.38
CA LEU A 101 -22.46 2.01 7.11
C LEU A 101 -22.84 0.57 7.44
N GLY A 102 -24.10 0.21 7.20
CA GLY A 102 -24.44 -1.20 6.96
C GLY A 102 -25.65 -1.78 7.67
N VAL A 103 -26.68 -1.01 8.02
CA VAL A 103 -28.02 -1.59 8.23
C VAL A 103 -29.04 -0.75 7.45
N ALA A 104 -29.13 -1.00 6.15
CA ALA A 104 -30.17 -0.43 5.30
C ALA A 104 -30.90 -1.46 4.43
N LEU A 105 -30.67 -2.77 4.58
CA LEU A 105 -31.37 -3.78 3.77
C LEU A 105 -31.57 -5.10 4.52
N PHE A 106 -32.50 -5.14 5.47
CA PHE A 106 -33.26 -6.31 5.97
C PHE A 106 -33.99 -5.85 7.25
N ARG A 107 -35.31 -5.90 7.47
CA ARG A 107 -36.47 -6.66 6.97
C ARG A 107 -37.71 -5.75 7.19
N GLY A 108 -38.85 -5.87 6.52
CA GLY A 108 -39.58 -7.11 6.24
C GLY A 108 -40.38 -7.49 7.49
#